data_AF-A0A015VCH3-F1
#
_entry.id   AF-A0A015VCH3-F1
#
_cell.length_a   1.000
_cell.length_b   1.000
_cell.length_c   1.000
_cell.angle_alpha   90.00
_cell.angle_beta   90.00
_cell.angle_gamma   90.00
#
_symmetry.space_group_name_H-M   'P 1'
#
loop_
_entity.id
_entity.type
_entity.pdbx_description
1 polymer ?
#
loop_
_entity_poly.entity_id
_entity_poly.type
_entity_poly.pdbx_seq_one_letter_code
_entity_poly.pdbx_strand_id
1 'polypeptide(L)' 'MKNKEDPQPVAEPVKQPEPDFLGQYRTCYPHTRTFYVTGDSLVFPDNPKAAEAHQQSIGKGKLQTY' A
#
# COMPACT_ATOMS: atom_id res chain seq x y z
N MET A 1 23.69 20.19 -0.79
CA MET A 1 22.87 20.01 0.42
C MET A 1 22.09 18.72 0.26
N LYS A 2 22.32 17.75 1.15
CA LYS A 2 21.67 16.43 1.14
C LYS A 2 20.24 16.62 1.62
N ASN A 3 19.25 16.40 0.75
CA ASN A 3 17.86 16.37 1.16
C ASN A 3 17.67 15.14 2.06
N LYS A 4 17.32 15.40 3.31
CA LYS A 4 16.92 14.37 4.27
C LYS A 4 15.61 13.79 3.77
N GLU A 5 15.66 12.58 3.22
CA GLU A 5 14.50 11.70 3.17
C GLU A 5 14.14 11.41 4.63
N ASP A 6 13.08 12.07 5.08
CA ASP A 6 12.38 11.76 6.31
C ASP A 6 12.00 10.27 6.24
N PRO A 7 12.29 9.46 7.27
CA PRO A 7 11.89 8.06 7.26
C PRO A 7 10.37 8.03 7.30
N GLN A 8 9.73 7.85 6.14
CA GLN A 8 8.29 7.63 6.07
C GLN A 8 7.98 6.50 7.05
N PRO A 9 7.02 6.69 7.96
CA PRO A 9 6.78 5.77 9.04
C PRO A 9 6.45 4.43 8.41
N VAL A 10 7.26 3.42 8.70
CA VAL A 10 6.95 2.02 8.42
C VAL A 10 5.65 1.79 9.18
N ALA A 11 4.53 1.91 8.48
CA ALA A 11 3.22 1.79 9.08
C ALA A 11 3.19 0.41 9.72
N GLU A 12 3.25 0.38 11.05
CA GLU A 12 3.01 -0.82 11.83
C GLU A 12 1.73 -1.45 11.25
N PRO A 13 1.70 -2.76 10.97
CA PRO A 13 0.51 -3.40 10.43
C PRO A 13 -0.59 -3.25 11.47
N VAL A 14 -1.36 -2.17 11.34
CA VAL A 14 -2.58 -1.97 12.09
C VAL A 14 -3.42 -3.17 11.67
N LYS A 15 -3.80 -4.02 12.64
CA LYS A 15 -4.72 -5.16 12.45
C LYS A 15 -6.10 -4.64 12.07
N GLN A 16 -6.19 -3.97 10.92
CA GLN A 16 -7.45 -3.62 10.29
C GLN A 16 -7.95 -4.89 9.62
N PRO A 17 -9.25 -5.19 9.72
CA PRO A 17 -9.81 -6.31 8.98
C PRO A 17 -9.48 -6.13 7.49
N GLU A 18 -9.01 -7.21 6.86
CA GLU A 18 -8.72 -7.19 5.43
C GLU A 18 -10.04 -6.89 4.69
N PRO A 19 -10.10 -5.86 3.84
CA PRO A 19 -11.30 -5.53 3.11
C PRO A 19 -11.68 -6.62 2.10
N ASP A 20 -12.98 -6.89 1.94
CA ASP A 20 -13.51 -8.01 1.13
C ASP A 20 -12.97 -8.05 -0.31
N PHE A 21 -12.68 -6.89 -0.91
CA PHE A 21 -12.15 -6.84 -2.28
C PHE A 21 -10.77 -7.49 -2.42
N LEU A 22 -9.95 -7.55 -1.35
CA LEU A 22 -8.63 -8.17 -1.40
C LEU A 22 -8.69 -9.69 -1.58
N GLY A 23 -9.82 -10.34 -1.28
CA GLY A 23 -9.97 -11.77 -1.52
C GLY A 23 -9.75 -12.17 -2.99
N GLN A 24 -10.19 -11.32 -3.93
CA GLN A 24 -9.95 -11.54 -5.36
C GLN A 24 -8.45 -11.40 -5.70
N TYR A 25 -7.77 -10.42 -5.09
CA TYR A 25 -6.33 -10.23 -5.28
C TYR A 25 -5.51 -11.38 -4.68
N ARG A 26 -5.85 -11.88 -3.49
CA ARG A 26 -5.22 -13.06 -2.90
C ARG A 26 -5.37 -14.30 -3.79
N THR A 27 -6.51 -14.44 -4.47
CA THR A 27 -6.77 -15.54 -5.41
C THR A 27 -5.91 -15.42 -6.67
N CYS A 28 -5.79 -14.21 -7.24
CA CYS A 28 -4.99 -13.97 -8.45
C CYS A 28 -3.48 -13.92 -8.19
N TYR A 29 -3.07 -13.52 -6.98
CA TYR A 29 -1.68 -13.31 -6.57
C TYR A 29 -1.35 -14.16 -5.32
N PRO A 30 -1.38 -15.50 -5.42
CA PRO A 30 -1.24 -16.40 -4.26
C PRO A 30 0.15 -16.34 -3.60
N HIS A 31 1.15 -15.80 -4.29
CA HIS A 31 2.52 -15.66 -3.78
C HIS A 31 2.82 -14.26 -3.24
N THR A 32 1.90 -13.30 -3.41
CA THR A 32 2.07 -11.95 -2.90
C THR A 32 1.88 -11.94 -1.39
N ARG A 33 2.87 -11.38 -0.70
CA ARG A 33 2.87 -11.32 0.77
C ARG A 33 2.12 -10.08 1.24
N THR A 34 2.36 -8.96 0.60
CA THR A 34 1.88 -7.65 1.02
C THR A 34 1.09 -6.96 -0.09
N PHE A 35 -0.08 -6.42 0.26
CA PHE A 35 -0.87 -5.58 -0.62
C PHE A 35 -0.85 -4.15 -0.11
N TYR A 36 -0.36 -3.24 -0.94
CA TYR A 36 -0.35 -1.81 -0.67
C TYR A 36 -1.60 -1.20 -1.30
N VAL A 37 -2.50 -0.67 -0.47
CA VAL A 37 -3.78 -0.11 -0.90
C VAL A 37 -3.77 1.39 -0.71
N THR A 38 -3.82 2.15 -1.80
CA THR A 38 -3.88 3.61 -1.76
C THR A 38 -5.25 4.07 -1.28
N GLY A 39 -5.36 5.31 -0.79
CA GLY A 39 -6.63 5.78 -0.22
C GLY A 39 -7.72 6.09 -1.27
N ASP A 40 -7.40 5.98 -2.56
CA ASP A 40 -8.34 5.90 -3.70
C ASP A 40 -8.64 4.46 -4.14
N SER A 41 -8.32 3.48 -3.29
CA SER A 41 -8.64 2.05 -3.45
C SER A 41 -7.94 1.33 -4.62
N LEU A 42 -6.78 1.81 -5.06
CA LEU A 42 -5.91 1.02 -5.92
C LEU A 42 -5.06 0.06 -5.09
N VAL A 43 -4.81 -1.12 -5.66
CA VAL A 43 -4.07 -2.20 -5.00
C VAL A 43 -2.79 -2.48 -5.76
N PHE A 44 -1.67 -2.45 -5.04
CA PHE A 44 -0.33 -2.72 -5.55
C PHE A 44 0.23 -3.97 -4.84
N PRO A 45 0.28 -5.13 -5.52
CA PRO A 45 0.86 -6.36 -4.98
C PRO A 45 2.40 -6.27 -4.88
N ASP A 46 2.96 -6.44 -3.68
CA ASP A 46 4.41 -6.44 -3.38
C ASP A 46 5.23 -5.28 -4.02
N ASN A 47 4.58 -4.16 -4.33
CA ASN A 47 5.21 -3.03 -5.00
C ASN A 47 5.01 -1.71 -4.22
N PRO A 48 5.75 -1.52 -3.12
CA PRO A 48 5.64 -0.32 -2.28
C PRO A 48 5.94 0.96 -3.06
N LYS A 49 6.95 0.93 -3.94
CA LYS A 49 7.39 2.12 -4.69
C LYS A 49 6.30 2.64 -5.63
N ALA A 50 5.58 1.75 -6.30
CA ALA A 50 4.47 2.14 -7.17
C ALA A 50 3.30 2.72 -6.36
N ALA A 51 2.98 2.10 -5.22
CA ALA A 51 1.93 2.58 -4.33
C ALA A 51 2.25 3.96 -3.74
N GLU A 52 3.49 4.17 -3.29
CA GLU A 52 3.97 5.45 -2.78
C GLU A 52 3.97 6.52 -3.86
N ALA A 53 4.49 6.22 -5.06
CA ALA A 53 4.51 7.16 -6.18
C ALA A 53 3.08 7.60 -6.57
N HIS A 54 2.14 6.65 -6.62
CA HIS A 54 0.74 6.95 -6.87
C HIS A 54 0.15 7.81 -5.76
N GLN A 55 0.35 7.42 -4.49
CA GLN A 55 -0.16 8.14 -3.33
C GLN A 55 0.36 9.59 -3.26
N GLN A 56 1.63 9.81 -3.59
CA GLN A 56 2.26 11.13 -3.58
C GLN A 56 1.84 12.00 -4.77
N SER A 57 1.55 11.39 -5.93
CA SER A 57 1.25 12.13 -7.16
C SER A 57 -0.23 12.50 -7.27
N ILE A 58 -1.12 11.52 -7.11
CA ILE A 58 -2.56 11.66 -7.40
C ILE A 58 -3.47 10.99 -6.37
N GLY A 59 -2.92 10.12 -5.53
CA GLY A 59 -3.69 9.40 -4.52
C GLY A 59 -4.29 10.35 -3.49
N LYS A 60 -5.42 9.93 -2.94
CA LYS A 60 -6.13 10.62 -1.86
C LYS A 60 -6.11 9.75 -0.61
N GLY A 61 -6.39 10.32 0.57
CA GLY A 61 -6.50 9.54 1.81
C GLY A 61 -5.16 9.01 2.33
N LYS A 62 -5.16 7.83 2.95
CA LYS A 62 -3.98 7.19 3.54
C LYS A 62 -3.64 5.90 2.80
N LEU A 63 -2.36 5.69 2.52
CA LEU A 63 -1.84 4.41 2.07
C LEU A 63 -1.95 3.39 3.22
N GLN A 64 -2.54 2.23 2.93
CA GLN A 64 -2.70 1.12 3.86
C GLN A 64 -1.97 -0.11 3.35
N THR A 65 -1.64 -1.02 4.26
CA THR A 65 -0.93 -2.25 3.98
C THR A 65 -1.64 -3.43 4.63
N TYR A 66 -1.80 -4.51 3.88
CA TYR A 66 -2.48 -5.75 4.26
C TYR A 66 -1.64 -6.98 3.88
#